data_AF-A0A5E4YIF1-F1
#
_entry.id   AF-A0A5E4YIF1-F1
#
_cell.length_a   1.000
_cell.length_b   1.000
_cell.length_c   1.000
_cell.angle_alpha   90.00
_cell.angle_beta   90.00
_cell.angle_gamma   90.00
#
_symmetry.space_group_name_H-M   'P 1'
#
loop_
_entity.id
_entity.type
_entity.pdbx_description
1 polymer ?
#
loop_
_entity_poly.entity_id
_entity_poly.type
_entity_poly.pdbx_seq_one_letter_code
_entity_poly.pdbx_strand_id
1 'polypeptide(L)'
;MLTLNIEDGGEVRSDRNVRNEVPTIRNSSISTHATLQAGQSLLLGGFVQDAQHEHERKIPLLGDLPLIGRLFSSTSNRNDSVMRLFLIKAEPAAALPSA
;
A
#
# COMPACT_ATOMS: atom_id res chain seq x y z
N MET A 1 -5.88 -30.08 -0.73
CA MET A 1 -6.70 -28.86 -0.88
C MET A 1 -6.31 -27.90 0.22
N LEU A 2 -5.98 -26.66 -0.11
CA LEU A 2 -5.56 -25.62 0.82
C LEU A 2 -6.58 -24.48 0.79
N THR A 3 -7.04 -24.06 1.97
CA THR A 3 -7.90 -22.89 2.15
C THR A 3 -7.12 -21.85 2.93
N LEU A 4 -7.01 -20.64 2.37
CA LEU A 4 -6.32 -19.51 2.99
C LEU A 4 -7.26 -18.32 3.10
N ASN A 5 -7.26 -17.71 4.27
CA ASN A 5 -7.89 -16.42 4.54
C ASN A 5 -6.80 -15.49 5.04
N ILE A 6 -6.57 -14.40 4.30
CA ILE A 6 -5.57 -13.38 4.62
C ILE A 6 -6.34 -12.11 4.94
N GLU A 7 -6.09 -11.52 6.11
CA GLU A 7 -6.57 -10.19 6.50
C GLU A 7 -5.34 -9.33 6.85
N ASP A 8 -5.13 -8.26 6.09
CA ASP A 8 -4.06 -7.27 6.31
C ASP A 8 -4.69 -5.92 6.69
N GLY A 9 -4.45 -5.48 7.92
CA GLY A 9 -4.94 -4.21 8.45
C GLY A 9 -3.80 -3.19 8.54
N GLY A 10 -3.86 -2.13 7.74
CA GLY A 10 -2.92 -1.01 7.79
C GLY A 10 -3.57 0.25 8.37
N GLU A 11 -2.95 0.86 9.37
CA GLU A 11 -3.33 2.21 9.82
C GLU A 11 -2.94 3.22 8.74
N VAL A 12 -3.90 3.98 8.23
CA VAL A 12 -3.59 5.16 7.41
C VAL A 12 -3.13 6.23 8.39
N ARG A 13 -1.82 6.48 8.44
CA ARG A 13 -1.27 7.61 9.20
C ARG A 13 -1.84 8.89 8.58
N SER A 14 -2.88 9.44 9.19
CA SER A 14 -3.38 10.76 8.85
C SER A 14 -2.43 11.79 9.45
N ASP A 15 -1.52 12.31 8.62
CA ASP A 15 -0.66 13.45 8.98
C ASP A 15 -1.50 14.73 9.01
N ARG A 16 -2.33 14.88 10.06
CA ARG A 16 -2.89 16.18 10.40
C ARG A 16 -3.23 16.24 11.89
N ASN A 17 -2.60 17.20 12.56
CA ASN A 17 -2.85 17.60 13.95
C ASN A 17 -4.30 18.08 14.14
N VAL A 18 -5.27 17.17 14.14
CA VAL A 18 -6.66 17.43 14.55
C VAL A 18 -6.96 16.47 15.70
N ARG A 19 -7.12 17.03 16.90
CA ARG A 19 -7.18 16.33 18.19
C ARG A 19 -8.33 15.31 18.33
N ASN A 20 -9.19 15.13 17.32
CA ASN A 20 -10.46 14.38 17.41
C ASN A 20 -10.79 13.48 16.19
N GLU A 21 -9.83 13.11 15.33
CA GLU A 21 -10.13 12.25 14.18
C GLU A 21 -9.94 10.76 14.53
N VAL A 22 -10.99 9.95 14.35
CA VAL A 22 -10.94 8.49 14.53
C VAL A 22 -9.95 7.92 13.49
N PRO A 23 -9.01 7.05 13.89
CA PRO A 23 -8.03 6.49 12.97
C PRO A 23 -8.76 5.74 11.84
N THR A 24 -8.40 6.08 10.60
CA THR A 24 -8.90 5.37 9.42
C THR A 24 -8.02 4.15 9.19
N ILE A 25 -8.57 2.96 9.41
CA ILE A 25 -7.89 1.69 9.11
C ILE A 25 -8.25 1.27 7.68
N ARG A 26 -7.26 0.88 6.88
CA ARG A 26 -7.47 0.19 5.61
C ARG A 26 -7.28 -1.31 5.83
N ASN A 27 -8.34 -2.08 5.62
CA ASN A 27 -8.30 -3.53 5.61
C ASN A 27 -8.25 -4.06 4.17
N SER A 28 -7.38 -5.03 3.92
CA SER A 28 -7.36 -5.83 2.70
C SER A 28 -7.63 -7.29 3.08
N SER A 29 -8.58 -7.94 2.42
CA SER A 29 -8.86 -9.37 2.64
C SER A 29 -8.72 -10.17 1.34
N ILE A 30 -8.13 -11.36 1.44
CA ILE A 30 -7.96 -12.30 0.32
C ILE A 30 -8.36 -13.69 0.80
N SER A 31 -9.37 -14.27 0.15
CA SER A 31 -9.77 -15.67 0.34
C SER A 31 -9.40 -16.48 -0.90
N THR A 32 -8.68 -17.58 -0.74
CA THR A 32 -8.26 -18.43 -1.86
C THR A 32 -8.39 -19.91 -1.55
N HIS A 33 -8.89 -20.65 -2.54
CA HIS A 33 -8.94 -22.11 -2.57
C HIS A 33 -8.04 -22.61 -3.69
N ALA A 34 -7.00 -23.36 -3.34
CA ALA A 34 -6.05 -23.89 -4.31
C ALA A 34 -5.66 -25.34 -4.01
N THR A 35 -5.32 -26.08 -5.07
CA THR A 35 -4.71 -27.40 -4.96
C THR A 35 -3.29 -27.30 -5.49
N LEU A 36 -2.31 -27.51 -4.62
CA LEU A 36 -0.89 -27.42 -4.91
C LEU A 36 -0.23 -28.77 -4.67
N GLN A 37 0.75 -29.10 -5.50
CA GLN A 37 1.64 -30.23 -5.22
C GLN A 37 2.72 -29.82 -4.21
N ALA A 38 3.35 -30.81 -3.60
CA ALA A 38 4.47 -30.61 -2.70
C ALA A 38 5.58 -29.78 -3.37
N GLY A 39 6.04 -28.73 -2.69
CA GLY A 39 7.10 -27.84 -3.14
C GLY A 39 6.66 -26.75 -4.11
N GLN A 40 5.42 -26.78 -4.63
CA GLN A 40 4.91 -25.76 -5.54
C GLN A 40 4.58 -24.45 -4.80
N SER A 41 4.79 -23.34 -5.52
CA SER A 41 4.43 -21.99 -5.07
C SER A 41 3.27 -21.44 -5.90
N LEU A 42 2.44 -20.61 -5.28
CA LEU A 42 1.32 -19.92 -5.91
C LEU A 42 1.37 -18.43 -5.59
N LEU A 43 1.40 -17.59 -6.63
CA LEU A 43 1.15 -16.17 -6.51
C LEU A 43 -0.37 -15.96 -6.48
N LEU A 44 -0.88 -15.54 -5.32
CA LEU A 44 -2.31 -15.32 -5.11
C LEU A 44 -2.79 -14.02 -5.77
N GLY A 45 -1.90 -13.04 -5.86
CA GLY A 45 -2.19 -11.71 -6.39
C GLY A 45 -1.52 -10.62 -5.56
N GLY A 46 -2.05 -9.42 -5.65
CA GLY A 46 -1.49 -8.22 -5.04
C GLY A 46 -2.28 -6.98 -5.42
N PHE A 47 -1.90 -5.83 -4.87
CA PHE A 47 -2.43 -4.54 -5.29
C PHE A 47 -1.30 -3.51 -5.39
N VAL A 48 -1.49 -2.57 -6.32
CA VAL A 48 -0.64 -1.40 -6.49
C VAL A 48 -1.41 -0.20 -5.98
N GLN A 49 -0.75 0.61 -5.16
CA GLN A 49 -1.30 1.85 -4.66
C GLN A 49 -0.38 2.98 -5.09
N ASP A 50 -0.91 3.87 -5.92
CA ASP A 50 -0.24 5.10 -6.33
C ASP A 50 -0.90 6.29 -5.63
N ALA A 51 -0.09 7.15 -5.02
CA ALA A 51 -0.51 8.40 -4.43
C ALA A 51 0.31 9.55 -5.03
N GLN A 52 -0.38 10.51 -5.64
CA GLN A 52 0.21 11.73 -6.18
C GLN A 52 -0.12 12.89 -5.24
N HIS A 53 0.93 13.54 -4.76
CA HIS A 53 0.85 14.70 -3.89
C HIS A 53 1.47 15.89 -4.61
N GLU A 54 0.63 16.86 -4.94
CA GLU A 54 1.06 18.17 -5.44
C GLU A 54 0.85 19.21 -4.34
N HIS A 55 1.93 19.87 -3.94
CA HIS A 55 1.90 20.94 -2.96
C HIS A 55 2.50 22.20 -3.57
N GLU A 56 1.66 23.17 -3.88
CA GLU A 56 2.07 24.49 -4.33
C GLU A 56 2.18 25.46 -3.15
N ARG A 57 3.28 26.21 -3.07
CA ARG A 57 3.45 27.36 -2.17
C ARG A 57 3.79 28.57 -3.02
N LYS A 58 3.01 29.64 -2.92
CA LYS A 58 3.26 30.88 -3.67
C LYS A 58 2.99 32.11 -2.84
N ILE A 59 3.69 33.20 -3.17
CA ILE A 59 3.38 34.52 -2.62
C ILE A 59 2.14 35.07 -3.34
N PRO A 60 1.05 35.43 -2.63
CA PRO A 60 -0.11 36.05 -3.24
C PRO A 60 0.26 37.32 -4.03
N LEU A 61 -0.48 37.62 -5.10
CA LEU A 61 -0.20 38.70 -6.08
C LEU A 61 1.01 38.44 -6.97
N LEU A 62 2.18 38.13 -6.42
CA LEU A 62 3.42 37.95 -7.20
C LEU A 62 3.49 36.60 -7.91
N GLY A 63 2.98 35.54 -7.28
CA GLY A 63 2.97 34.18 -7.83
C GLY A 63 2.01 34.00 -9.02
N ASP A 64 1.04 34.89 -9.18
CA ASP A 64 0.03 34.84 -10.26
C ASP A 64 0.39 35.73 -11.46
N LEU A 65 1.54 36.43 -11.42
CA LEU A 65 1.97 37.27 -12.52
C LEU A 65 2.33 36.43 -13.76
N PRO A 66 1.85 36.80 -14.95
CA PRO A 66 2.28 36.16 -16.19
C PRO A 66 3.79 36.36 -16.38
N LEU A 67 4.45 35.38 -16.99
CA LEU A 67 5.90 35.32 -17.26
C LEU A 67 6.80 35.14 -16.02
N ILE A 68 6.57 35.87 -14.92
CA ILE A 68 7.49 35.89 -13.76
C ILE A 68 6.97 35.20 -12.50
N GLY A 69 5.69 34.80 -12.45
CA GLY A 69 5.08 34.20 -11.27
C GLY A 69 5.80 32.96 -10.74
N ARG A 70 6.44 32.17 -11.62
CA ARG A 70 7.23 30.98 -11.26
C ARG A 70 8.47 31.27 -10.41
N LEU A 71 8.97 32.51 -10.38
CA LEU A 71 10.08 32.90 -9.50
C LEU A 71 9.62 33.11 -8.04
N PHE A 72 8.30 33.28 -7.83
CA PHE A 72 7.68 33.54 -6.53
C PHE A 72 6.75 32.40 -6.10
N SER A 73 6.78 31.28 -6.82
CA SER A 73 6.10 30.04 -6.46
C SER A 73 7.07 28.86 -6.39
N SER A 74 6.72 27.88 -5.58
CA SER A 74 7.43 26.62 -5.41
C SER A 74 6.41 25.50 -5.41
N THR A 75 6.50 24.62 -6.39
CA THR A 75 5.68 23.42 -6.47
C THR A 75 6.52 22.23 -6.06
N SER A 76 6.02 21.46 -5.08
CA SER A 76 6.59 20.18 -4.70
C SER A 76 5.67 19.07 -5.18
N ASN A 77 6.21 18.21 -6.03
CA ASN A 77 5.53 17.00 -6.49
C ASN A 77 6.14 15.79 -5.79
N ARG A 78 5.31 14.98 -5.18
CA ARG A 78 5.69 13.68 -4.60
C ARG A 78 4.79 12.60 -5.15
N ASN A 79 5.40 11.53 -5.62
CA ASN A 79 4.70 10.36 -6.10
C ASN A 79 5.14 9.19 -5.21
N ASP A 80 4.19 8.59 -4.51
CA ASP A 80 4.40 7.41 -3.69
C ASP A 80 3.72 6.22 -4.38
N SER A 81 4.50 5.20 -4.71
CA SER A 81 4.00 3.96 -5.33
C SER A 81 4.36 2.78 -4.44
N VAL A 82 3.33 2.02 -4.03
CA VAL A 82 3.47 0.86 -3.15
C VAL A 82 2.88 -0.35 -3.86
N MET A 83 3.69 -1.40 -4.00
CA MET A 83 3.25 -2.69 -4.52
C MET A 83 3.26 -3.72 -3.39
N ARG A 84 2.15 -4.44 -3.22
CA ARG A 84 2.05 -5.60 -2.33
C ARG A 84 1.73 -6.83 -3.14
N LEU A 85 2.45 -7.92 -2.87
CA LEU A 85 2.27 -9.23 -3.52
C LEU A 85 2.13 -10.31 -2.44
N PHE A 86 1.26 -11.27 -2.71
CA PHE A 86 0.99 -12.41 -1.82
C PHE A 86 1.42 -13.70 -2.49
N LEU A 87 2.52 -14.28 -1.99
CA LEU A 87 3.07 -15.55 -2.45
C LEU A 87 2.93 -16.60 -1.35
N ILE A 88 2.48 -17.79 -1.73
CA ILE A 88 2.45 -18.95 -0.83
C ILE A 88 3.27 -20.10 -1.41
N LYS A 89 3.81 -20.93 -0.53
CA LYS A 89 4.50 -22.18 -0.88
C LYS A 89 3.94 -23.32 -0.07
N ALA A 90 3.64 -24.44 -0.73
CA ALA A 90 3.19 -25.66 -0.07
C ALA A 90 4.41 -26.54 0.23
N GLU A 91 4.71 -26.76 1.51
CA GLU A 91 5.75 -27.72 1.94
C GLU A 91 5.12 -28.88 2.72
N PRO A 92 5.47 -30.13 2.41
CA PRO A 92 5.07 -31.27 3.24
C PRO A 92 5.72 -31.15 4.62
N ALA A 93 4.93 -31.30 5.68
CA ALA A 93 5.50 -31.50 7.00
C ALA A 93 6.32 -32.79 6.99
N ALA A 94 7.59 -32.72 7.41
CA ALA A 94 8.39 -33.92 7.63
C ALA A 94 7.65 -34.83 8.61
N ALA A 95 7.51 -36.11 8.27
CA ALA A 95 6.91 -37.09 9.17
C ALA A 95 7.71 -37.10 10.48
N LEU A 96 7.05 -36.81 11.60
CA LEU A 96 7.65 -36.98 12.92
C LEU A 96 8.10 -38.44 13.04
N PRO A 97 9.37 -38.73 13.36
CA PRO A 97 9.78 -40.09 13.62
C PRO A 97 8.97 -40.60 14.80
N SER A 98 8.15 -41.63 14.56
CA SER A 98 7.44 -42.37 15.59
C SER A 98 8.48 -43.01 16.51
N ALA A 99 8.59 -42.47 17.72
CA ALA A 99 9.37 -43.02 18.82
C ALA A 99 8.54 -44.04 19.61
#